data_AF-A0A953MRN7-F1
#
_entry.id   AF-A0A953MRN7-F1
#
_cell.length_a   1.000
_cell.length_b   1.000
_cell.length_c   1.000
_cell.angle_alpha   90.00
_cell.angle_beta   90.00
_cell.angle_gamma   90.00
#
_symmetry.space_group_name_H-M   'P 1'
#
loop_
_entity.id
_entity.type
_entity.pdbx_description
1 polymer ?
#
loop_
_entity_poly.entity_id
_entity_poly.type
_entity_poly.pdbx_seq_one_letter_code
_entity_poly.pdbx_strand_id
1 'polypeptide(L)'
;MNSNTFNPRFWVLSGMVLAAAFFRFLPHPPNFVPIAAMALFGGAYFTNKKLAFIIPFAAMLLSDLVLGFHAAMWAVYLSFALIVVIGMSISRNKKAGSVILAAVSASVSFFIITNFAHWLIDPMYAKTSVGLAACFT
;
A
#
# COMPACT_ATOMS: atom_id res chain seq x y z
N MET A 1 12.10 -17.73 34.83
CA MET A 1 11.36 -16.76 33.98
C MET A 1 11.60 -17.15 32.53
N ASN A 2 10.68 -17.89 31.89
CA ASN A 2 10.79 -18.23 30.47
C ASN A 2 10.31 -17.03 29.64
N SER A 3 11.22 -16.13 29.28
CA SER A 3 10.97 -15.07 28.31
C SER A 3 11.06 -15.63 26.89
N ASN A 4 10.22 -16.59 26.54
CA ASN A 4 10.02 -16.94 25.14
C ASN A 4 9.14 -15.86 24.50
N THR A 5 9.76 -14.72 24.19
CA THR A 5 9.17 -13.58 23.45
C THR A 5 9.09 -13.83 21.94
N PHE A 6 9.37 -15.05 21.50
CA PHE A 6 9.35 -15.41 20.09
C PHE A 6 7.91 -15.54 19.61
N ASN A 7 7.45 -14.54 18.85
CA ASN A 7 6.15 -14.54 18.19
C ASN A 7 6.32 -14.93 16.71
N PRO A 8 6.24 -16.23 16.35
CA PRO A 8 6.50 -16.70 14.99
C PRO A 8 5.55 -16.05 13.98
N ARG A 9 4.29 -15.80 14.37
CA ARG A 9 3.30 -15.13 13.51
C ARG A 9 3.77 -13.74 13.13
N PHE A 10 4.30 -12.95 14.07
CA PHE A 10 4.80 -11.61 13.77
C PHE A 10 5.93 -11.64 12.72
N TRP A 11 6.88 -12.56 12.87
CA TRP A 11 8.00 -12.71 11.95
C TRP A 11 7.58 -13.19 10.56
N VAL A 12 6.67 -14.15 10.49
CA VAL A 12 6.12 -14.62 9.20
C VAL A 12 5.39 -13.50 8.47
N LEU A 13 4.49 -12.77 9.16
CA LEU A 13 3.75 -11.66 8.55
C LEU A 13 4.69 -10.55 8.06
N SER A 14 5.68 -10.19 8.87
CA SER A 14 6.68 -9.18 8.50
C SER A 14 7.52 -9.64 7.32
N GLY A 15 7.94 -10.91 7.30
CA GLY A 15 8.67 -11.52 6.19
C GLY A 15 7.88 -11.49 4.87
N MET A 16 6.57 -11.77 4.92
CA MET A 16 5.70 -11.66 3.74
C MET A 16 5.63 -10.23 3.19
N VAL A 17 5.50 -9.24 4.08
CA VAL A 17 5.50 -7.82 3.68
C VAL A 17 6.83 -7.41 3.05
N LEU A 18 7.95 -7.82 3.66
CA LEU A 18 9.29 -7.53 3.13
C LEU A 18 9.54 -8.21 1.79
N ALA A 19 9.12 -9.47 1.62
CA ALA A 19 9.22 -10.19 0.35
C ALA A 19 8.43 -9.49 -0.76
N ALA A 20 7.21 -9.03 -0.45
CA ALA A 20 6.41 -8.26 -1.40
C ALA A 20 7.04 -6.89 -1.73
N ALA A 21 7.67 -6.23 -0.75
CA ALA A 21 8.40 -4.98 -0.98
C ALA A 21 9.60 -5.16 -1.91
N PHE A 22 10.23 -6.35 -1.91
CA PHE A 22 11.37 -6.65 -2.76
C PHE A 22 11.03 -6.62 -4.26
N PHE A 23 9.76 -6.88 -4.64
CA PHE A 23 9.33 -6.77 -6.03
C PHE A 23 9.52 -5.36 -6.63
N ARG A 24 9.66 -4.33 -5.78
CA ARG A 24 9.96 -2.95 -6.23
C ARG A 24 11.33 -2.79 -6.87
N PHE A 25 12.26 -3.71 -6.62
CA PHE A 25 13.61 -3.67 -7.19
C PHE A 25 13.71 -4.39 -8.53
N LEU A 26 12.67 -5.16 -8.89
CA LEU A 26 12.62 -5.85 -10.17
C LEU A 26 12.09 -4.91 -11.26
N PRO A 27 12.45 -5.10 -12.54
CA PRO A 27 11.82 -4.39 -13.62
C PRO A 27 10.32 -4.72 -13.66
N HIS A 28 9.48 -3.72 -13.44
CA HIS A 28 8.03 -3.87 -13.45
C HIS A 28 7.39 -2.65 -14.11
N PRO A 29 6.19 -2.79 -14.70
CA PRO A 29 5.40 -1.63 -15.10
C PRO A 29 5.07 -0.74 -13.89
N PRO A 30 4.87 0.58 -14.09
CA PRO A 30 4.35 1.45 -13.04
C PRO A 30 3.06 0.88 -12.43
N ASN A 31 2.88 1.03 -11.12
CA ASN A 31 1.71 0.55 -10.37
C ASN A 31 1.46 -0.98 -10.36
N PHE A 32 2.36 -1.80 -10.95
CA PHE A 32 2.19 -3.25 -10.98
C PHE A 32 2.80 -3.99 -9.77
N VAL A 33 3.46 -3.27 -8.87
CA VAL A 33 4.03 -3.85 -7.64
C VAL A 33 2.91 -4.15 -6.64
N PRO A 34 2.99 -5.25 -5.86
CA PRO A 34 2.00 -5.61 -4.83
C PRO A 34 1.98 -4.70 -3.59
N ILE A 35 2.23 -3.38 -3.73
CA ILE A 35 2.24 -2.44 -2.61
C ILE A 35 0.85 -2.33 -1.96
N ALA A 36 -0.23 -2.20 -2.73
CA ALA A 36 -1.59 -2.14 -2.19
C ALA A 36 -1.94 -3.44 -1.42
N ALA A 37 -1.51 -4.60 -1.94
CA ALA A 37 -1.70 -5.88 -1.28
C ALA A 37 -0.93 -5.96 0.04
N MET A 38 0.31 -5.45 0.10
CA MET A 38 1.09 -5.36 1.34
C MET A 38 0.39 -4.53 2.42
N ALA A 39 -0.09 -3.34 2.06
CA ALA A 39 -0.82 -2.46 2.98
C ALA A 39 -2.10 -3.11 3.49
N LEU A 40 -2.88 -3.72 2.59
CA LEU A 40 -4.15 -4.37 2.92
C LEU A 40 -3.91 -5.57 3.85
N PHE A 41 -2.91 -6.38 3.53
CA PHE A 41 -2.48 -7.52 4.33
C PHE A 41 -2.01 -7.09 5.72
N GLY A 42 -1.24 -5.99 5.79
CA GLY A 42 -0.81 -5.36 7.02
C GLY A 42 -1.99 -5.04 7.94
N GLY A 43 -2.99 -4.31 7.41
CA GLY A 43 -4.21 -3.98 8.13
C GLY A 43 -5.03 -5.19 8.57
N ALA A 44 -5.13 -6.23 7.73
CA ALA A 44 -5.98 -7.38 7.98
C ALA A 44 -5.41 -8.39 8.99
N TYR A 45 -4.08 -8.52 9.10
CA TYR A 45 -3.45 -9.62 9.85
C TYR A 45 -2.66 -9.21 11.10
N PHE A 46 -2.13 -7.99 11.19
CA PHE A 46 -1.44 -7.55 12.41
C PHE A 46 -2.44 -7.22 13.51
N THR A 47 -2.29 -7.89 14.67
CA THR A 47 -3.16 -7.65 15.84
C THR A 47 -2.93 -6.27 16.46
N ASN A 48 -1.69 -5.78 16.44
CA ASN A 48 -1.35 -4.46 16.92
C ASN A 48 -1.52 -3.43 15.78
N LYS A 49 -2.48 -2.51 15.94
CA LYS A 49 -2.77 -1.45 14.96
C LYS A 49 -1.54 -0.62 14.62
N LYS A 50 -0.63 -0.37 15.58
CA LYS A 50 0.61 0.36 15.31
C LYS A 50 1.51 -0.42 14.34
N LEU A 51 1.67 -1.72 14.55
CA LEU A 51 2.49 -2.57 13.67
C LEU A 51 1.89 -2.73 12.28
N ALA A 52 0.56 -2.75 12.18
CA ALA A 52 -0.14 -2.80 10.89
C ALA A 52 0.17 -1.60 9.98
N PHE A 53 0.49 -0.43 10.57
CA PHE A 53 0.99 0.72 9.82
C PHE A 53 2.52 0.71 9.70
N ILE A 54 3.22 0.54 10.81
CA ILE A 54 4.69 0.68 10.87
C ILE A 54 5.37 -0.30 9.92
N ILE A 55 4.95 -1.57 9.87
CA ILE A 55 5.65 -2.58 9.07
C ILE A 55 5.54 -2.30 7.56
N PRO A 56 4.34 -2.10 6.97
CA PRO A 56 4.24 -1.72 5.56
C PRO A 56 4.87 -0.37 5.22
N PHE A 57 4.73 0.64 6.10
CA PHE A 57 5.31 1.98 5.87
C PHE A 57 6.83 1.96 5.93
N ALA A 58 7.41 1.23 6.89
CA ALA A 58 8.86 1.06 6.98
C ALA A 58 9.39 0.34 5.73
N ALA A 59 8.70 -0.71 5.26
CA ALA A 59 9.10 -1.41 4.03
C ALA A 59 9.07 -0.48 2.81
N MET A 60 8.05 0.38 2.71
CA MET A 60 7.96 1.40 1.67
C MET A 60 9.09 2.43 1.78
N LEU A 61 9.28 3.03 2.95
CA LEU A 61 10.31 4.05 3.18
C LEU A 61 11.72 3.53 2.90
N LEU A 62 12.03 2.32 3.38
CA LEU A 62 13.33 1.70 3.15
C LEU A 62 13.58 1.41 1.66
N SER A 63 12.56 1.00 0.92
CA SER A 63 12.70 0.81 -0.53
C SER A 63 12.79 2.14 -1.29
N ASP A 64 12.09 3.18 -0.85
CA ASP A 64 12.18 4.52 -1.41
C ASP A 64 13.54 5.19 -1.19
N LEU A 65 14.21 4.91 -0.07
CA LEU A 65 15.58 5.37 0.18
C LEU A 65 16.58 4.84 -0.86
N VAL A 66 16.28 3.69 -1.47
CA VAL A 66 17.11 3.07 -2.50
C VAL A 66 16.68 3.50 -3.91
N LEU A 67 15.36 3.54 -4.16
CA LEU A 67 14.80 3.88 -5.48
C LEU A 67 14.78 5.38 -5.78
N GLY A 68 14.84 6.22 -4.74
CA GLY A 68 14.77 7.67 -4.83
C GLY A 68 13.36 8.23 -4.54
N PHE A 69 13.35 9.46 -4.06
CA PHE A 69 12.13 10.20 -3.76
C PHE A 69 11.59 10.92 -5.00
N HIS A 70 10.25 11.03 -5.11
CA HIS A 70 9.58 11.72 -6.21
C HIS A 70 8.39 12.56 -5.73
N ALA A 71 7.99 13.56 -6.51
CA ALA A 71 7.03 14.59 -6.10
C ALA A 71 5.63 14.04 -5.74
N ALA A 72 5.18 12.98 -6.42
CA ALA A 72 3.89 12.34 -6.16
C ALA A 72 3.89 11.34 -4.98
N MET A 73 5.02 11.19 -4.26
CA MET A 73 5.15 10.16 -3.23
C MET A 73 4.16 10.32 -2.07
N TRP A 74 3.81 11.55 -1.69
CA TRP A 74 2.80 11.80 -0.65
C TRP A 74 1.47 11.10 -0.94
N ALA A 75 1.09 11.01 -2.21
CA ALA A 75 -0.16 10.38 -2.64
C ALA A 75 -0.09 8.86 -2.47
N VAL A 76 1.06 8.25 -2.78
CA VAL A 76 1.31 6.82 -2.56
C VAL A 76 1.21 6.48 -1.07
N TYR A 77 1.83 7.28 -0.19
CA TYR A 77 1.77 7.08 1.27
C TYR A 77 0.36 7.30 1.82
N LEU A 78 -0.37 8.29 1.31
CA LEU A 78 -1.76 8.54 1.68
C LEU A 78 -2.65 7.35 1.28
N SER A 79 -2.53 6.86 0.05
CA SER A 79 -3.23 5.65 -0.40
C SER A 79 -2.86 4.46 0.48
N PHE A 80 -1.59 4.29 0.83
CA PHE A 80 -1.13 3.24 1.73
C PHE A 80 -1.82 3.28 3.09
N ALA A 81 -1.90 4.46 3.71
CA ALA A 81 -2.57 4.65 4.99
C ALA A 81 -4.05 4.23 4.88
N LEU A 82 -4.74 4.70 3.84
CA LEU A 82 -6.14 4.36 3.60
C LEU A 82 -6.34 2.86 3.39
N ILE A 83 -5.47 2.21 2.63
CA ILE A 83 -5.54 0.77 2.36
C ILE A 83 -5.28 -0.06 3.60
N VAL A 84 -4.36 0.36 4.48
CA VAL A 84 -4.19 -0.26 5.80
C VAL A 84 -5.50 -0.17 6.60
N VAL A 85 -6.18 0.98 6.60
CA VAL A 85 -7.49 1.14 7.27
C VAL A 85 -8.55 0.21 6.67
N ILE A 86 -8.61 0.09 5.34
CA ILE A 86 -9.49 -0.87 4.65
C ILE A 86 -9.17 -2.30 5.13
N GLY A 87 -7.89 -2.67 5.21
CA GLY A 87 -7.45 -3.98 5.73
C GLY A 87 -7.90 -4.20 7.18
N MET A 88 -7.79 -3.18 8.03
CA MET A 88 -8.25 -3.26 9.42
C MET A 88 -9.75 -3.51 9.52
N SER A 89 -10.55 -2.93 8.62
CA SER A 89 -12.01 -3.10 8.62
C SER A 89 -12.43 -4.56 8.42
N ILE A 90 -11.66 -5.33 7.65
CA ILE A 90 -11.92 -6.76 7.40
C ILE A 90 -11.17 -7.70 8.36
N SER A 91 -10.36 -7.17 9.28
CA SER A 91 -9.53 -7.98 10.20
C SER A 91 -10.34 -8.98 11.03
N ARG A 92 -11.61 -8.69 11.31
CA ARG A 92 -12.53 -9.57 12.06
C ARG A 92 -13.37 -10.50 11.18
N ASN A 93 -13.49 -10.25 9.88
CA ASN A 93 -14.32 -11.02 8.96
C ASN A 93 -13.62 -11.19 7.59
N LYS A 94 -12.73 -12.19 7.52
CA LYS A 94 -11.88 -12.46 6.35
C LYS A 94 -12.51 -13.45 5.37
N LYS A 95 -13.84 -13.45 5.23
CA LYS A 95 -14.54 -14.26 4.23
C LYS A 95 -14.12 -13.82 2.82
N ALA A 96 -14.18 -14.74 1.85
CA ALA A 96 -13.77 -14.47 0.47
C ALA A 96 -14.42 -13.19 -0.10
N GLY A 97 -15.73 -13.00 0.09
CA GLY A 97 -16.43 -11.79 -0.37
C GLY A 97 -15.90 -10.49 0.27
N SER A 98 -15.59 -10.50 1.57
CA SER A 98 -15.01 -9.33 2.26
C SER A 98 -13.60 -9.03 1.78
N VAL A 99 -12.80 -10.07 1.50
CA VAL A 99 -11.44 -9.91 0.95
C VAL A 99 -11.49 -9.35 -0.47
N ILE A 100 -12.37 -9.87 -1.33
CA ILE A 100 -12.56 -9.37 -2.70
C ILE A 100 -12.98 -7.90 -2.68
N LEU A 101 -13.99 -7.56 -1.88
CA LEU A 101 -14.46 -6.17 -1.76
C LEU A 101 -13.34 -5.25 -1.29
N ALA A 102 -12.60 -5.65 -0.25
CA ALA A 102 -11.50 -4.85 0.27
C ALA A 102 -10.36 -4.68 -0.74
N ALA A 103 -10.02 -5.72 -1.51
CA ALA A 103 -9.00 -5.65 -2.55
C ALA A 103 -9.42 -4.70 -3.69
N VAL A 104 -10.67 -4.78 -4.14
CA VAL A 104 -11.22 -3.85 -5.14
C VAL A 104 -11.24 -2.43 -4.60
N SER A 105 -11.74 -2.21 -3.38
CA SER A 105 -11.75 -0.88 -2.75
C SER A 105 -10.35 -0.31 -2.58
N ALA A 106 -9.37 -1.12 -2.20
CA ALA A 106 -7.97 -0.71 -2.10
C ALA A 106 -7.41 -0.30 -3.46
N SER A 107 -7.63 -1.11 -4.50
CA SER A 107 -7.16 -0.82 -5.86
C SER A 107 -7.79 0.44 -6.44
N VAL A 108 -9.11 0.61 -6.29
CA VAL A 108 -9.84 1.80 -6.76
C VAL A 108 -9.37 3.05 -6.02
N SER A 109 -9.20 2.95 -4.70
CA SER A 109 -8.73 4.08 -3.88
C SER A 109 -7.31 4.49 -4.26
N PHE A 110 -6.41 3.51 -4.45
CA PHE A 110 -5.04 3.76 -4.92
C PHE A 110 -5.04 4.45 -6.29
N PHE A 111 -5.79 3.90 -7.24
CA PHE A 111 -5.89 4.42 -8.61
C PHE A 111 -6.42 5.86 -8.64
N ILE A 112 -7.48 6.16 -7.88
CA ILE A 112 -8.04 7.52 -7.80
C ILE A 112 -7.03 8.52 -7.23
N ILE A 113 -6.44 8.21 -6.08
CA ILE A 113 -5.55 9.14 -5.36
C ILE A 113 -4.26 9.40 -6.15
N THR A 114 -3.64 8.36 -6.69
CA THR A 114 -2.34 8.49 -7.39
C THR A 114 -2.47 9.20 -8.74
N ASN A 115 -3.50 8.90 -9.52
CA ASN A 115 -3.73 9.61 -10.79
C ASN A 115 -4.17 11.06 -10.57
N PHE A 116 -4.98 11.32 -9.55
CA PHE A 116 -5.30 12.70 -9.18
C PHE A 116 -4.06 13.49 -8.76
N ALA A 117 -3.14 12.88 -8.01
CA ALA A 117 -1.88 13.52 -7.66
C ALA A 117 -0.97 13.77 -8.87
N HIS A 118 -0.91 12.83 -9.83
CA HIS A 118 -0.23 13.06 -11.11
C HIS A 118 -0.88 14.22 -11.87
N TRP A 119 -2.21 14.27 -11.95
CA TRP A 119 -2.91 15.39 -12.54
C TRP A 119 -2.57 16.72 -11.88
N LEU A 120 -2.33 16.77 -10.57
CA LEU A 120 -1.95 18.01 -9.88
C LEU A 120 -0.50 18.44 -10.15
N ILE A 121 0.42 17.50 -10.27
CA ILE A 121 1.87 17.77 -10.23
C ILE A 121 2.50 17.75 -11.61
N ASP A 122 2.10 16.81 -12.46
CA ASP A 122 2.73 16.57 -13.75
C ASP A 122 2.32 17.64 -14.77
N PRO A 123 3.25 18.41 -15.35
CA PRO A 123 2.95 19.43 -16.36
C PRO A 123 2.36 18.85 -17.65
N MET A 124 2.53 17.55 -17.91
CA MET A 124 1.97 16.87 -19.09
C MET A 124 0.44 16.96 -19.12
N TYR A 125 -0.21 17.00 -17.96
CA TYR A 125 -1.66 17.08 -17.86
C TYR A 125 -2.12 18.50 -17.58
N ALA A 126 -2.88 19.06 -18.52
CA ALA A 126 -3.55 20.34 -18.35
C ALA A 126 -4.45 20.33 -17.10
N LYS A 127 -4.44 21.41 -16.31
CA LYS A 127 -5.27 21.55 -15.10
C LYS A 127 -6.72 21.91 -15.44
N THR A 128 -7.32 21.10 -16.30
CA THR A 128 -8.69 21.19 -16.79
C THR A 128 -9.38 19.84 -16.61
N SER A 129 -10.71 19.80 -16.77
CA SER A 129 -11.48 18.54 -16.73
C SER A 129 -11.02 17.53 -17.78
N VAL A 130 -10.57 18.01 -18.95
CA VAL A 130 -10.04 17.15 -20.03
C VAL A 130 -8.70 16.54 -19.63
N GLY A 131 -7.79 17.32 -19.06
CA GLY A 131 -6.52 16.79 -18.57
C GLY A 131 -6.67 15.86 -17.37
N LEU A 132 -7.69 16.08 -16.54
CA LEU A 132 -8.06 15.15 -15.46
C LEU A 132 -8.52 13.82 -16.04
N ALA A 133 -9.44 13.82 -17.01
CA ALA A 133 -9.90 12.60 -17.67
C ALA A 133 -8.74 11.82 -18.30
N ALA A 134 -7.78 12.52 -18.92
CA ALA A 134 -6.59 11.92 -19.51
C ALA A 134 -5.65 11.23 -18.49
N CYS A 135 -5.74 11.57 -17.19
CA CYS A 135 -4.99 10.86 -16.14
C CYS A 135 -5.64 9.52 -15.76
N PHE A 136 -6.86 9.23 -16.22
CA PHE A 136 -7.64 8.04 -15.86
C PHE A 136 -7.86 7.07 -17.02
N THR A 137 -7.33 7.39 -18.20
CA THR A 137 -7.46 6.62 -19.46
C THR A 137 -6.09 6.26 -19.99
#